data_AF-A0A388NXQ0-F1
#
_entry.id   AF-A0A388NXQ0-F1
#
_cell.length_a   1.000
_cell.length_b   1.000
_cell.length_c   1.000
_cell.angle_alpha   90.00
_cell.angle_beta   90.00
_cell.angle_gamma   90.00
#
_symmetry.space_group_name_H-M   'P 1'
#
loop_
_entity.id
_entity.type
_entity.pdbx_description
1 polymer ?
#
loop_
_entity_poly.entity_id
_entity_poly.type
_entity_poly.pdbx_seq_one_letter_code
_entity_poly.pdbx_strand_id
1 'polypeptide(L)'
;MLVVGILASVAVPSFLGSRNNAYDKEAQNSINLAMKAALQSYQNQGDFSDASSAQCGDSSALAADLQKLEPNVDMVAAATASTSSRVVSVTAKQTWNSNNELLGCQAFFATALSSSGSCWVARFTVEGKFFNAGSTAPIVMAPALNTQNVAITTWTLLQANGAAFAQIRARSNAADADNTQSLAGTQAACNARNQSTGVVASSQYYAAPSEFYSSWRDASGAAGGAGN
;
A
#
# COMPACT_ATOMS: atom_id res chain seq x y z
N MET A 1 3.77 -14.55 44.37
CA MET A 1 2.64 -14.39 43.41
C MET A 1 2.24 -12.93 43.18
N LEU A 2 2.31 -12.03 44.17
CA LEU A 2 1.98 -10.60 44.00
C LEU A 2 2.92 -9.84 43.02
N VAL A 3 4.24 -10.05 43.16
CA VAL A 3 5.25 -9.33 42.35
C VAL A 3 5.21 -9.72 40.87
N VAL A 4 4.92 -10.99 40.56
CA VAL A 4 4.80 -11.47 39.18
C VAL A 4 3.57 -10.88 38.47
N GLY A 5 2.45 -10.69 39.20
CA GLY A 5 1.25 -10.07 38.65
C GLY A 5 1.42 -8.59 38.28
N ILE A 6 2.21 -7.84 39.06
CA ILE A 6 2.50 -6.42 38.80
C ILE A 6 3.46 -6.28 37.59
N LEU A 7 4.46 -7.16 37.47
CA LEU A 7 5.36 -7.17 36.32
C LEU A 7 4.64 -7.57 35.02
N ALA A 8 3.72 -8.54 35.07
CA ALA A 8 2.93 -8.93 33.92
C ALA A 8 1.98 -7.81 33.45
N SER A 9 1.36 -7.07 34.37
CA SER A 9 0.38 -6.02 34.02
C SER A 9 1.01 -4.80 33.34
N VAL A 10 2.26 -4.43 33.66
CA VAL A 10 2.97 -3.34 32.98
C VAL A 10 3.57 -3.79 31.64
N ALA A 11 3.96 -5.06 31.52
CA ALA A 11 4.62 -5.57 30.32
C ALA A 11 3.64 -5.98 29.20
N VAL A 12 2.42 -6.42 29.52
CA VAL A 12 1.43 -6.89 28.53
C VAL A 12 1.13 -5.85 27.43
N PRO A 13 0.88 -4.56 27.74
CA PRO A 13 0.65 -3.55 26.69
C PRO A 13 1.85 -3.41 25.75
N SER A 14 3.08 -3.51 26.28
CA SER A 14 4.32 -3.39 25.51
C SER A 14 4.52 -4.60 24.59
N PHE A 15 4.21 -5.82 25.06
CA PHE A 15 4.27 -7.03 24.24
C PHE A 15 3.26 -7.01 23.09
N LEU A 16 2.03 -6.54 23.34
CA LEU A 16 1.00 -6.42 22.30
C LEU A 16 1.39 -5.41 21.21
N GLY A 17 1.92 -4.26 21.60
CA GLY A 17 2.44 -3.27 20.65
C GLY A 17 3.61 -3.80 19.82
N SER A 18 4.59 -4.44 20.46
CA SER A 18 5.75 -5.04 19.76
C SER A 18 5.31 -6.14 18.77
N ARG A 19 4.30 -6.94 19.13
CA ARG A 19 3.80 -8.01 18.27
C ARG A 19 3.10 -7.47 17.03
N ASN A 20 2.24 -6.46 17.18
CA ASN A 20 1.56 -5.84 16.05
C ASN A 20 2.55 -5.16 15.10
N ASN A 21 3.58 -4.49 15.65
CA ASN A 21 4.66 -3.91 14.84
C ASN A 21 5.45 -4.97 14.06
N ALA A 22 5.67 -6.15 14.64
CA ALA A 22 6.33 -7.26 13.94
C ALA A 22 5.47 -7.78 12.77
N TYR A 23 4.16 -7.96 12.99
CA TYR A 23 3.24 -8.35 11.92
C TYR A 23 3.15 -7.31 10.79
N ASP A 24 3.19 -6.02 11.12
CA ASP A 24 3.20 -4.95 10.13
C ASP A 24 4.49 -4.97 9.31
N LYS A 25 5.65 -5.16 9.96
CA LYS A 25 6.94 -5.28 9.27
C LYS A 25 7.03 -6.50 8.35
N GLU A 26 6.39 -7.59 8.73
CA GLU A 26 6.30 -8.78 7.87
C GLU A 26 5.54 -8.48 6.57
N ALA A 27 4.38 -7.82 6.66
CA ALA A 27 3.59 -7.42 5.50
C ALA A 27 4.30 -6.36 4.63
N GLN A 28 5.02 -5.41 5.26
CA GLN A 28 5.84 -4.45 4.51
C GLN A 28 6.99 -5.16 3.77
N ASN A 29 7.61 -6.16 4.39
CA ASN A 29 8.69 -6.93 3.77
C ASN A 29 8.20 -7.75 2.56
N SER A 30 7.04 -8.41 2.66
CA SER A 30 6.48 -9.15 1.52
C SER A 30 6.15 -8.22 0.35
N ILE A 31 5.61 -7.02 0.62
CA ILE A 31 5.40 -5.99 -0.40
C ILE A 31 6.73 -5.55 -1.02
N ASN A 32 7.79 -5.35 -0.23
CA ASN A 32 9.10 -4.99 -0.77
C ASN A 32 9.68 -6.09 -1.68
N LEU A 33 9.45 -7.37 -1.37
CA LEU A 33 9.83 -8.48 -2.26
C LEU A 33 9.03 -8.43 -3.57
N ALA A 34 7.71 -8.21 -3.50
CA ALA A 34 6.88 -8.03 -4.69
C ALA A 34 7.33 -6.85 -5.56
N MET A 35 7.73 -5.73 -4.95
CA MET A 35 8.28 -4.59 -5.68
C MET A 35 9.62 -4.91 -6.35
N LYS A 36 10.50 -5.70 -5.72
CA LYS A 36 11.74 -6.15 -6.34
C LYS A 36 11.46 -7.04 -7.55
N ALA A 37 10.53 -7.98 -7.44
CA ALA A 37 10.08 -8.80 -8.58
C ALA A 37 9.54 -7.93 -9.72
N ALA A 38 8.71 -6.95 -9.40
CA ALA A 38 8.14 -6.04 -10.39
C ALA A 38 9.23 -5.21 -11.10
N LEU A 39 10.22 -4.71 -10.37
CA LEU A 39 11.36 -3.99 -10.95
C LEU A 39 12.23 -4.87 -11.83
N GLN A 40 12.40 -6.15 -11.50
CA GLN A 40 13.08 -7.11 -12.37
C GLN A 40 12.27 -7.36 -13.65
N SER A 41 10.94 -7.52 -13.53
CA SER A 41 10.05 -7.63 -14.70
C SER A 41 10.16 -6.40 -15.60
N TYR A 42 10.18 -5.21 -15.01
CA TYR A 42 10.35 -3.94 -15.72
C TYR A 42 11.69 -3.87 -16.46
N GLN A 43 12.79 -4.32 -15.84
CA GLN A 43 14.10 -4.35 -16.53
C GLN A 43 14.12 -5.31 -17.72
N ASN A 44 13.33 -6.37 -17.69
CA ASN A 44 13.27 -7.35 -18.77
C ASN A 44 12.39 -6.89 -19.94
N GLN A 45 11.33 -6.12 -19.67
CA GLN A 45 10.29 -5.82 -20.67
C GLN A 45 10.19 -4.33 -21.04
N GLY A 46 10.70 -3.44 -20.18
CA GLY A 46 10.56 -1.99 -20.31
C GLY A 46 9.24 -1.42 -19.77
N ASP A 47 8.35 -2.26 -19.24
CA ASP A 47 7.12 -1.85 -18.56
C ASP A 47 6.67 -2.89 -17.49
N PHE A 48 5.58 -2.61 -16.77
CA PHE A 48 4.99 -3.52 -15.77
C PHE A 48 3.89 -4.43 -16.35
N SER A 49 3.78 -4.56 -17.66
CA SER A 49 2.75 -5.42 -18.26
C SER A 49 3.01 -6.90 -17.97
N ASP A 50 1.98 -7.74 -18.09
CA ASP A 50 2.24 -9.20 -18.09
C ASP A 50 2.96 -9.64 -19.36
N ALA A 51 3.83 -10.64 -19.22
CA ALA A 51 4.73 -11.03 -20.30
C ALA A 51 4.05 -11.75 -21.46
N SER A 52 2.79 -12.13 -21.30
CA SER A 52 2.06 -12.95 -22.27
C SER A 52 1.18 -12.13 -23.21
N SER A 53 0.57 -11.05 -22.71
CA SER A 53 -0.46 -10.28 -23.40
C SER A 53 -0.19 -8.77 -23.40
N ALA A 54 0.89 -8.34 -22.73
CA ALA A 54 1.23 -6.93 -22.54
C ALA A 54 0.05 -6.12 -21.95
N GLN A 55 -0.79 -6.76 -21.12
CA GLN A 55 -1.96 -6.13 -20.54
C GLN A 55 -1.63 -5.52 -19.16
N CYS A 56 -2.18 -4.33 -18.89
CA CYS A 56 -2.21 -3.76 -17.53
C CYS A 56 -3.59 -4.00 -16.87
N GLY A 57 -3.62 -3.90 -15.55
CA GLY A 57 -4.83 -3.95 -14.73
C GLY A 57 -4.96 -5.28 -14.00
N ASP A 58 -6.17 -5.84 -14.01
CA ASP A 58 -6.49 -7.08 -13.29
C ASP A 58 -6.05 -8.32 -14.07
N SER A 59 -4.77 -8.38 -14.43
CA SER A 59 -4.16 -9.52 -15.12
C SER A 59 -3.72 -10.58 -14.12
N SER A 60 -4.26 -11.80 -14.24
CA SER A 60 -3.77 -12.95 -13.47
C SER A 60 -2.41 -13.45 -13.96
N ALA A 61 -2.06 -13.18 -15.23
CA ALA A 61 -0.77 -13.53 -15.80
C ALA A 61 0.36 -12.73 -15.14
N LEU A 62 0.14 -11.44 -14.83
CA LEU A 62 1.11 -10.62 -14.11
C LEU A 62 1.49 -11.25 -12.76
N ALA A 63 0.49 -11.67 -11.97
CA ALA A 63 0.75 -12.32 -10.68
C ALA A 63 1.58 -13.60 -10.85
N ALA A 64 1.26 -14.43 -11.86
CA ALA A 64 1.99 -15.65 -12.16
C ALA A 64 3.44 -15.39 -12.61
N ASP A 65 3.68 -14.32 -13.38
CA ASP A 65 5.03 -13.95 -13.82
C ASP A 65 5.88 -13.43 -12.66
N LEU A 66 5.31 -12.62 -11.77
CA LEU A 66 5.98 -12.17 -10.56
C LEU A 66 6.24 -13.32 -9.58
N GLN A 67 5.35 -14.31 -9.50
CA GLN A 67 5.54 -15.50 -8.69
C GLN A 67 6.78 -16.31 -9.10
N LYS A 68 7.11 -16.34 -10.40
CA LYS A 68 8.32 -17.02 -10.90
C LYS A 68 9.60 -16.31 -10.46
N LEU A 69 9.55 -14.99 -10.32
CA LEU A 69 10.69 -14.17 -9.91
C LEU A 69 10.90 -14.20 -8.39
N GLU A 70 9.81 -14.16 -7.60
CA GLU A 70 9.86 -14.20 -6.15
C GLU A 70 8.91 -15.28 -5.58
N PRO A 71 9.37 -16.52 -5.42
CA PRO A 71 8.54 -17.63 -4.95
C PRO A 71 8.29 -17.61 -3.43
N ASN A 72 8.93 -16.70 -2.68
CA ASN A 72 8.85 -16.64 -1.22
C ASN A 72 7.56 -15.99 -0.69
N VAL A 73 6.80 -15.35 -1.57
CA VAL A 73 5.51 -14.72 -1.29
C VAL A 73 4.50 -15.19 -2.33
N ASP A 74 3.22 -15.23 -1.96
CA ASP A 74 2.15 -15.68 -2.85
C ASP A 74 1.52 -14.46 -3.54
N MET A 75 1.82 -14.28 -4.82
CA MET A 75 1.27 -13.21 -5.65
C MET A 75 -0.13 -13.59 -6.12
N VAL A 76 -1.10 -12.72 -5.86
CA VAL A 76 -2.48 -12.89 -6.33
C VAL A 76 -2.90 -11.73 -7.23
N ALA A 77 -3.83 -12.02 -8.13
CA ALA A 77 -4.36 -11.03 -9.06
C ALA A 77 -5.03 -9.86 -8.31
N ALA A 78 -5.10 -8.72 -8.99
CA ALA A 78 -5.56 -7.44 -8.44
C ALA A 78 -6.94 -7.46 -7.77
N ALA A 79 -7.88 -8.25 -8.29
CA ALA A 79 -9.24 -8.37 -7.76
C ALA A 79 -9.32 -9.26 -6.51
N THR A 80 -8.29 -10.07 -6.25
CA THR A 80 -8.22 -10.96 -5.10
C THR A 80 -7.62 -10.19 -3.92
N ALA A 81 -8.33 -10.19 -2.80
CA ALA A 81 -7.84 -9.60 -1.56
C ALA A 81 -6.69 -10.41 -0.96
N SER A 82 -5.72 -9.69 -0.41
CA SER A 82 -4.71 -10.26 0.47
C SER A 82 -5.38 -10.75 1.76
N THR A 83 -5.15 -12.01 2.09
CA THR A 83 -5.69 -12.66 3.28
C THR A 83 -4.64 -12.83 4.39
N SER A 84 -3.37 -12.54 4.10
CA SER A 84 -2.24 -12.78 5.00
C SER A 84 -1.03 -11.92 4.61
N SER A 85 -0.07 -11.78 5.52
CA SER A 85 1.19 -11.03 5.30
C SER A 85 1.98 -11.54 4.11
N ARG A 86 1.84 -12.83 3.75
CA ARG A 86 2.55 -13.46 2.64
C ARG A 86 1.80 -13.45 1.32
N VAL A 87 0.50 -13.17 1.33
CA VAL A 87 -0.33 -13.12 0.13
C VAL A 87 -0.35 -11.67 -0.35
N VAL A 88 0.30 -11.36 -1.45
CA VAL A 88 0.41 -10.00 -1.98
C VAL A 88 -0.48 -9.85 -3.21
N SER A 89 -1.48 -8.99 -3.13
CA SER A 89 -2.30 -8.64 -4.29
C SER A 89 -1.58 -7.58 -5.10
N VAL A 90 -1.45 -7.81 -6.42
CA VAL A 90 -0.63 -6.99 -7.32
C VAL A 90 -1.42 -6.53 -8.55
N THR A 91 -1.09 -5.34 -9.07
CA THR A 91 -1.59 -4.86 -10.36
C THR A 91 -0.61 -3.89 -11.00
N ALA A 92 -0.63 -3.84 -12.33
CA ALA A 92 -0.01 -2.76 -13.09
C ALA A 92 -1.08 -1.83 -13.65
N LYS A 93 -0.78 -0.54 -13.82
CA LYS A 93 -1.70 0.42 -14.44
C LYS A 93 -1.02 1.22 -15.52
N GLN A 94 -1.84 1.58 -16.50
CA GLN A 94 -1.46 2.53 -17.52
C GLN A 94 -1.29 3.91 -16.90
N THR A 95 -0.37 4.70 -17.44
CA THR A 95 -0.21 6.10 -17.05
C THR A 95 -0.28 7.03 -18.25
N TRP A 96 -0.66 8.27 -17.97
CA TRP A 96 -0.76 9.36 -18.93
C TRP A 96 0.07 10.56 -18.50
N ASN A 97 0.63 11.28 -19.46
CA ASN A 97 1.31 12.55 -19.21
C ASN A 97 0.32 13.75 -19.18
N SER A 98 0.85 14.95 -18.96
CA SER A 98 0.06 16.19 -18.94
C SER A 98 -0.60 16.54 -20.28
N ASN A 99 -0.11 15.97 -21.39
CA ASN A 99 -0.63 16.18 -22.75
C ASN A 99 -1.64 15.10 -23.15
N ASN A 100 -2.06 14.24 -22.20
CA ASN A 100 -2.99 13.15 -22.44
C ASN A 100 -2.45 12.01 -23.33
N GLU A 101 -1.13 11.85 -23.39
CA GLU A 101 -0.50 10.75 -24.13
C GLU A 101 -0.37 9.53 -23.22
N LEU A 102 -0.71 8.35 -23.77
CA LEU A 102 -0.58 7.06 -23.08
C LEU A 102 0.89 6.62 -23.06
N LEU A 103 1.41 6.30 -21.87
CA LEU A 103 2.80 5.91 -21.64
C LEU A 103 2.99 4.39 -21.39
N GLY A 104 1.90 3.61 -21.48
CA GLY A 104 1.92 2.16 -21.21
C GLY A 104 1.83 1.84 -19.71
N CYS A 105 2.14 0.58 -19.34
CA CYS A 105 2.04 0.09 -17.96
C CYS A 105 3.20 0.61 -17.09
N GLN A 106 3.16 1.89 -16.69
CA GLN A 106 4.26 2.53 -15.96
C GLN A 106 4.03 2.64 -14.45
N ALA A 107 2.89 2.17 -13.95
CA ALA A 107 2.59 2.11 -12.53
C ALA A 107 2.39 0.68 -12.06
N PHE A 108 2.86 0.40 -10.85
CA PHE A 108 2.73 -0.88 -10.17
C PHE A 108 2.16 -0.67 -8.76
N PHE A 109 1.32 -1.60 -8.33
CA PHE A 109 0.70 -1.60 -7.01
C PHE A 109 0.83 -2.97 -6.37
N ALA A 110 1.09 -2.96 -5.07
CA ALA A 110 1.13 -4.15 -4.24
C ALA A 110 0.43 -3.87 -2.91
N THR A 111 -0.36 -4.82 -2.44
CA THR A 111 -1.09 -4.72 -1.18
C THR A 111 -0.99 -6.01 -0.38
N ALA A 112 -0.81 -5.90 0.92
CA ALA A 112 -0.75 -7.04 1.84
C ALA A 112 -1.45 -6.73 3.16
N LEU A 113 -2.24 -7.69 3.64
CA LEU A 113 -2.93 -7.63 4.91
C LEU A 113 -2.01 -8.15 6.02
N SER A 114 -1.74 -7.32 7.01
CA SER A 114 -1.03 -7.75 8.21
C SER A 114 -1.96 -8.51 9.16
N SER A 115 -1.40 -9.46 9.92
CA SER A 115 -2.07 -10.09 11.06
C SER A 115 -2.48 -9.09 12.16
N SER A 116 -1.99 -7.85 12.11
CA SER A 116 -2.48 -6.74 12.94
C SER A 116 -3.88 -6.24 12.55
N GLY A 117 -4.38 -6.61 11.37
CA GLY A 117 -5.62 -6.08 10.77
C GLY A 117 -5.42 -4.84 9.89
N SER A 118 -4.17 -4.40 9.70
CA SER A 118 -3.83 -3.28 8.82
C SER A 118 -3.55 -3.75 7.40
N CYS A 119 -4.14 -3.09 6.40
CA CYS A 119 -3.77 -3.28 5.01
C CYS A 119 -2.65 -2.31 4.64
N TRP A 120 -1.53 -2.84 4.16
CA TRP A 120 -0.39 -2.07 3.69
C TRP A 120 -0.45 -1.95 2.17
N VAL A 121 -0.16 -0.76 1.66
CA VAL A 121 -0.24 -0.43 0.24
C VAL A 121 1.08 0.16 -0.20
N ALA A 122 1.68 -0.40 -1.23
CA ALA A 122 2.76 0.23 -1.97
C ALA A 122 2.32 0.53 -3.40
N ARG A 123 2.77 1.69 -3.88
CA ARG A 123 2.73 2.08 -5.26
C ARG A 123 4.13 2.38 -5.74
N PHE A 124 4.40 2.05 -6.98
CA PHE A 124 5.57 2.51 -7.71
C PHE A 124 5.15 3.06 -9.06
N THR A 125 5.79 4.14 -9.51
CA THR A 125 5.54 4.70 -10.84
C THR A 125 6.85 5.17 -11.44
N VAL A 126 7.15 4.76 -12.67
CA VAL A 126 8.38 5.15 -13.37
C VAL A 126 8.13 6.41 -14.18
N GLU A 127 7.01 6.43 -14.91
CA GLU A 127 6.60 7.53 -15.76
C GLU A 127 5.09 7.78 -15.70
N GLY A 128 4.72 9.02 -16.02
CA GLY A 128 3.33 9.45 -16.09
C GLY A 128 2.77 10.03 -14.81
N LYS A 129 1.76 10.87 -14.99
CA LYS A 129 1.17 11.70 -13.93
C LYS A 129 -0.23 11.25 -13.55
N PHE A 130 -0.97 10.60 -14.45
CA PHE A 130 -2.38 10.24 -14.26
C PHE A 130 -2.64 8.77 -14.61
N PHE A 131 -3.67 8.15 -14.01
CA PHE A 131 -4.13 6.80 -14.39
C PHE A 131 -5.29 6.79 -15.37
N ASN A 132 -5.84 7.96 -15.65
CA ASN A 132 -6.87 8.18 -16.63
C ASN A 132 -6.56 9.50 -17.34
N ALA A 133 -6.99 9.59 -18.60
CA ALA A 133 -6.94 10.80 -19.38
C ALA A 133 -7.56 12.01 -18.63
N GLY A 134 -6.82 13.12 -18.52
CA GLY A 134 -7.31 14.38 -17.91
C GLY A 134 -7.68 14.31 -16.42
N SER A 135 -7.29 13.26 -15.68
CA SER A 135 -7.66 13.07 -14.27
C SER A 135 -6.76 13.83 -13.30
N THR A 136 -7.12 13.87 -12.02
CA THR A 136 -6.23 14.35 -10.95
C THR A 136 -5.07 13.37 -10.72
N ALA A 137 -3.90 13.88 -10.31
CA ALA A 137 -2.75 13.03 -10.01
C ALA A 137 -3.13 12.03 -8.92
N PRO A 138 -2.88 10.73 -9.11
CA PRO A 138 -3.35 9.70 -8.20
C PRO A 138 -2.56 9.60 -6.90
N ILE A 139 -1.46 10.36 -6.76
CA ILE A 139 -0.77 10.59 -5.49
C ILE A 139 -0.48 12.08 -5.32
N VAL A 140 -0.67 12.54 -4.10
CA VAL A 140 -0.12 13.77 -3.54
C VAL A 140 0.57 13.36 -2.25
N MET A 141 1.90 13.31 -2.18
CA MET A 141 2.54 12.81 -0.96
C MET A 141 2.12 13.63 0.26
N ALA A 142 1.74 12.94 1.33
CA ALA A 142 1.42 13.54 2.61
C ALA A 142 2.63 14.38 3.08
N PRO A 143 2.41 15.60 3.60
CA PRO A 143 3.49 16.32 4.26
C PRO A 143 4.02 15.45 5.42
N ALA A 144 5.31 15.15 5.41
CA ALA A 144 5.95 14.47 6.53
C ALA A 144 6.01 15.45 7.70
N LEU A 145 5.00 15.40 8.58
CA LEU A 145 5.02 16.07 9.87
C LEU A 145 6.07 15.39 10.75
N ASN A 146 7.34 15.74 10.57
CA ASN A 146 8.36 15.50 11.57
C ASN A 146 8.29 16.68 12.56
N THR A 147 7.78 16.44 13.76
CA THR A 147 7.71 17.45 14.84
C THR A 147 9.08 17.87 15.37
N GLN A 148 10.19 17.33 14.83
CA GLN A 148 11.55 17.57 15.32
C GLN A 148 12.58 17.98 14.27
N ASN A 149 12.23 18.31 13.02
CA ASN A 149 13.26 18.86 12.12
C ASN A 149 12.76 19.85 11.06
N VAL A 150 13.37 21.03 11.08
CA VAL A 150 13.15 22.20 10.23
C VAL A 150 13.83 21.99 8.87
N ALA A 151 13.23 21.16 8.02
CA ALA A 151 13.37 21.22 6.55
C ALA A 151 12.44 20.17 5.92
N ILE A 152 11.18 20.54 5.72
CA ILE A 152 10.23 19.74 4.94
C ILE A 152 10.45 20.11 3.48
N THR A 153 10.96 19.20 2.66
CA THR A 153 10.80 19.31 1.21
C THR A 153 9.41 18.78 0.86
N THR A 154 8.47 19.68 0.62
CA THR A 154 7.21 19.33 -0.05
C THR A 154 7.54 18.90 -1.46
N TRP A 155 7.25 17.65 -1.79
CA TRP A 155 7.48 17.15 -3.14
C TRP A 155 6.40 17.79 -4.07
N THR A 156 6.80 18.76 -4.91
CA THR A 156 6.00 19.38 -5.98
C THR A 156 5.41 18.34 -6.96
N LEU A 157 4.41 18.72 -7.73
CA LEU A 157 3.71 17.88 -8.74
C LEU A 157 4.60 17.12 -9.75
N LEU A 158 5.91 17.39 -9.80
CA LEU A 158 6.91 16.64 -10.58
C LEU A 158 7.32 15.31 -9.95
N GLN A 159 6.88 15.01 -8.73
CA GLN A 159 7.34 13.87 -7.94
C GLN A 159 6.36 12.68 -7.95
N ALA A 160 5.57 12.59 -9.01
CA ALA A 160 4.66 11.48 -9.29
C ALA A 160 5.38 10.15 -9.58
N ASN A 161 6.69 10.19 -9.81
CA ASN A 161 7.53 9.04 -10.10
C ASN A 161 8.34 8.64 -8.87
N GLY A 162 8.28 7.37 -8.48
CA GLY A 162 8.93 6.82 -7.31
C GLY A 162 8.05 5.85 -6.52
N ALA A 163 8.62 5.31 -5.44
CA ALA A 163 7.92 4.47 -4.50
C ALA A 163 7.13 5.33 -3.49
N ALA A 164 5.91 4.90 -3.19
CA ALA A 164 5.03 5.55 -2.25
C ALA A 164 4.26 4.51 -1.43
N PHE A 165 4.11 4.77 -0.15
CA PHE A 165 3.62 3.79 0.82
C PHE A 165 2.50 4.37 1.67
N ALA A 166 1.45 3.58 1.89
CA ALA A 166 0.31 3.95 2.72
C ALA A 166 -0.14 2.76 3.59
N GLN A 167 -0.97 3.06 4.58
CA GLN A 167 -1.62 2.08 5.42
C GLN A 167 -3.10 2.40 5.55
N ILE A 168 -3.92 1.36 5.56
CA ILE A 168 -5.35 1.43 5.84
C ILE A 168 -5.60 0.58 7.08
N ARG A 169 -6.12 1.20 8.13
CA ARG A 169 -6.44 0.52 9.39
C ARG A 169 -7.93 0.60 9.64
N ALA A 170 -8.48 -0.48 10.17
CA ALA A 170 -9.79 -0.42 10.77
C ALA A 170 -9.79 0.61 11.91
N ARG A 171 -10.77 1.50 11.93
CA ARG A 171 -11.05 2.35 13.08
C ARG A 171 -11.88 1.51 14.04
N SER A 172 -11.35 1.30 15.24
CA SER A 172 -11.84 0.27 16.16
C SER A 172 -13.31 0.46 16.57
N ASN A 173 -13.87 -0.61 17.09
CA ASN A 173 -15.18 -0.85 17.68
C ASN A 173 -15.26 -0.46 19.18
N ALA A 174 -14.64 0.65 19.57
CA ALA A 174 -14.89 1.25 20.89
C ALA A 174 -16.27 1.92 20.91
N ALA A 175 -16.90 2.06 22.09
CA ALA A 175 -18.28 2.57 22.22
C ALA A 175 -18.50 3.97 21.60
N ASP A 176 -17.44 4.75 21.40
CA ASP A 176 -17.46 6.09 20.78
C ASP A 176 -16.66 6.18 19.46
N ALA A 177 -16.26 5.06 18.88
CA ALA A 177 -15.38 5.09 17.70
C ALA A 177 -16.15 5.03 16.38
N ASP A 178 -15.74 5.90 15.47
CA ASP A 178 -16.22 6.04 14.10
C ASP A 178 -16.00 4.73 13.30
N ASN A 179 -17.07 3.95 13.12
CA ASN A 179 -17.09 2.66 12.39
C ASN A 179 -17.10 2.83 10.85
N THR A 180 -16.78 4.00 10.32
CA THR A 180 -16.72 4.23 8.86
C THR A 180 -15.71 3.33 8.16
N GLN A 181 -14.69 2.81 8.87
CA GLN A 181 -13.76 1.79 8.37
C GLN A 181 -13.76 0.54 9.26
N SER A 182 -14.64 -0.41 8.96
CA SER A 182 -14.68 -1.73 9.63
C SER A 182 -13.50 -2.64 9.24
N LEU A 183 -13.09 -3.54 10.14
CA LEU A 183 -12.06 -4.54 9.86
C LEU A 183 -12.43 -5.43 8.66
N ALA A 184 -13.68 -5.87 8.58
CA ALA A 184 -14.16 -6.69 7.47
C ALA A 184 -14.06 -5.96 6.12
N GLY A 185 -14.36 -4.66 6.11
CA GLY A 185 -14.22 -3.83 4.92
C GLY A 185 -12.76 -3.60 4.53
N THR A 186 -11.87 -3.34 5.51
CA THR A 186 -10.42 -3.23 5.25
C THR A 186 -9.87 -4.53 4.67
N GLN A 187 -10.28 -5.69 5.19
CA GLN A 187 -9.85 -7.00 4.68
C GLN A 187 -10.36 -7.24 3.25
N ALA A 188 -11.64 -6.98 2.98
CA ALA A 188 -12.22 -7.17 1.65
C ALA A 188 -11.61 -6.23 0.59
N ALA A 189 -11.23 -5.02 1.00
CA ALA A 189 -10.65 -4.01 0.13
C ALA A 189 -9.11 -4.01 0.06
N CYS A 190 -8.45 -4.92 0.79
CA CYS A 190 -7.00 -5.08 0.74
C CYS A 190 -6.56 -5.81 -0.53
N ASN A 191 -6.87 -5.20 -1.67
CA ASN A 191 -6.58 -5.71 -3.00
C ASN A 191 -6.06 -4.58 -3.89
N ALA A 192 -5.20 -4.91 -4.85
CA ALA A 192 -4.55 -3.90 -5.67
C ALA A 192 -5.51 -3.21 -6.65
N ARG A 193 -6.62 -3.85 -7.03
CA ARG A 193 -7.65 -3.27 -7.90
C ARG A 193 -8.25 -2.01 -7.27
N ASN A 194 -8.67 -2.10 -6.01
CA ASN A 194 -9.25 -0.97 -5.28
C ASN A 194 -8.22 0.12 -5.05
N GLN A 195 -6.98 -0.26 -4.72
CA GLN A 195 -5.89 0.69 -4.45
C GLN A 195 -5.29 1.37 -5.69
N SER A 196 -5.72 1.00 -6.90
CA SER A 196 -5.14 1.50 -8.15
C SER A 196 -6.10 2.33 -9.01
N THR A 197 -7.30 2.62 -8.51
CA THR A 197 -8.33 3.36 -9.27
C THR A 197 -8.03 4.85 -9.43
N GLY A 198 -7.33 5.46 -8.48
CA GLY A 198 -7.00 6.90 -8.52
C GLY A 198 -8.21 7.84 -8.42
N VAL A 199 -9.42 7.32 -8.17
CA VAL A 199 -10.66 8.09 -8.06
C VAL A 199 -11.04 8.21 -6.57
N VAL A 200 -11.10 9.46 -6.08
CA VAL A 200 -11.44 9.80 -4.68
C VAL A 200 -12.89 9.41 -4.31
N ALA A 201 -13.75 9.18 -5.31
CA ALA A 201 -15.16 8.86 -5.12
C ALA A 201 -15.41 7.35 -5.30
N SER A 202 -15.49 6.60 -4.19
CA SER A 202 -16.54 5.57 -3.94
C SER A 202 -16.20 4.46 -2.95
N SER A 203 -14.99 4.36 -2.37
CA SER A 203 -14.74 3.30 -1.38
C SER A 203 -14.19 3.85 -0.06
N GLN A 204 -14.88 3.53 1.03
CA GLN A 204 -14.49 3.84 2.41
C GLN A 204 -13.17 3.15 2.83
N TYR A 205 -12.55 2.35 1.96
CA TYR A 205 -11.44 1.44 2.27
C TYR A 205 -10.30 1.56 1.25
N TYR A 206 -9.93 2.80 0.96
CA TYR A 206 -8.89 3.18 0.00
C TYR A 206 -7.93 4.18 0.63
N ALA A 207 -6.63 4.05 0.33
CA ALA A 207 -5.63 5.03 0.73
C ALA A 207 -5.74 6.25 -0.19
N ALA A 208 -6.21 7.38 0.35
CA ALA A 208 -6.38 8.59 -0.45
C ALA A 208 -5.02 9.05 -1.04
N PRO A 209 -5.00 9.74 -2.19
CA PRO A 209 -3.76 10.21 -2.80
C PRO A 209 -2.86 10.98 -1.83
N SER A 210 -3.47 11.72 -0.89
CA SER A 210 -2.86 12.53 0.18
C SER A 210 -2.28 11.74 1.36
N GLU A 211 -2.47 10.43 1.43
CA GLU A 211 -2.08 9.58 2.58
C GLU A 211 -0.81 8.76 2.32
N PHE A 212 -0.21 8.93 1.15
CA PHE A 212 1.02 8.24 0.76
C PHE A 212 2.27 8.96 1.26
N TYR A 213 3.24 8.19 1.72
CA TYR A 213 4.55 8.63 2.21
C TYR A 213 5.68 8.08 1.34
N SER A 214 6.84 8.74 1.36
CA SER A 214 8.05 8.31 0.64
C SER A 214 8.75 7.07 1.24
N SER A 215 8.36 6.65 2.44
CA SER A 215 8.88 5.47 3.13
C SER A 215 7.79 4.83 3.98
N TRP A 216 7.98 3.55 4.34
CA TRP A 216 7.18 2.93 5.39
C TRP A 216 7.22 3.78 6.67
N ARG A 217 6.06 3.93 7.32
CA ARG A 217 5.96 4.53 8.65
C ARG A 217 6.00 3.40 9.67
N ASP A 218 6.83 3.53 10.70
CA ASP A 218 6.73 2.66 11.87
C ASP A 218 5.35 2.86 12.52
N ALA A 219 4.70 1.76 12.90
CA ALA A 219 3.40 1.74 13.56
C ALA A 219 3.41 2.35 14.99
N SER A 220 4.45 3.09 15.36
CA SER A 220 4.54 3.83 16.61
C SER A 220 3.83 5.17 16.51
N GLY A 221 2.64 5.26 17.11
CA GLY A 221 2.11 6.53 17.62
C GLY A 221 1.53 7.52 16.61
N ALA A 222 1.16 7.10 15.40
CA ALA A 222 0.22 7.90 14.63
C ALA A 222 -1.15 7.81 15.31
N ALA A 223 -1.51 8.84 16.08
CA ALA A 223 -2.91 9.18 16.30
C ALA A 223 -3.63 9.04 14.95
N GLY A 224 -4.76 8.33 14.97
CA GLY A 224 -5.40 7.76 13.78
C GLY A 224 -5.32 8.63 12.53
N GLY A 225 -4.81 8.05 11.45
CA GLY A 225 -4.99 8.59 10.11
C GLY A 225 -6.48 8.66 9.80
N ALA A 226 -7.04 9.85 9.95
CA ALA A 226 -7.87 10.62 9.01
C ALA A 226 -8.54 11.74 9.82
N GLY A 227 -8.29 12.98 9.42
CA GLY A 227 -8.87 14.16 10.06
C GLY A 227 -7.81 15.22 10.34
N ASN A 228 -7.52 16.03 9.33
CA ASN A 228 -8.05 17.39 9.33
C ASN A 228 -8.90 17.56 8.08
#